data_AF-A0A2M9TTL1-F1
#
_entry.id   AF-A0A2M9TTL1-F1
#
_cell.length_a   1.000
_cell.length_b   1.000
_cell.length_c   1.000
_cell.angle_alpha   90.00
_cell.angle_beta   90.00
_cell.angle_gamma   90.00
#
_symmetry.space_group_name_H-M   'P 1'
#
loop_
_entity.id
_entity.type
_entity.pdbx_description
1 polymer ?
#
loop_
_entity_poly.entity_id
_entity_poly.type
_entity_poly.pdbx_seq_one_letter_code
_entity_poly.pdbx_strand_id
1 'polypeptide(L)' 'MKTKQKWYNRYILGYLLILVPPLGLYGVYKSETIPLRWKKVIYAALVFAIIGGIVLYSL' A
#
# COMPACT_ATOMS: atom_id res chain seq x y z
N MET A 1 -12.50 -18.52 -19.32
CA MET A 1 -12.21 -18.88 -17.91
C MET A 1 -12.50 -17.68 -17.03
N LYS A 2 -13.36 -17.79 -16.00
CA LYS A 2 -13.53 -16.72 -15.00
C LYS A 2 -12.24 -16.60 -14.20
N THR A 3 -11.36 -15.66 -14.56
CA THR A 3 -10.16 -15.33 -13.78
C THR A 3 -10.63 -14.95 -12.38
N LYS A 4 -10.40 -15.82 -11.39
CA LYS A 4 -10.73 -15.54 -9.98
C LYS A 4 -10.03 -14.22 -9.62
N GLN A 5 -10.80 -13.16 -9.40
CA GLN A 5 -10.26 -11.84 -9.10
C GLN A 5 -9.46 -11.92 -7.80
N LYS A 6 -8.14 -11.72 -7.92
CA LYS A 6 -7.21 -11.80 -6.80
C LYS A 6 -7.55 -10.71 -5.78
N TRP A 7 -7.42 -11.01 -4.48
CA TRP A 7 -7.88 -10.11 -3.40
C TRP A 7 -7.22 -8.71 -3.45
N TYR A 8 -5.97 -8.65 -3.92
CA TYR A 8 -5.20 -7.42 -4.07
C TYR A 8 -5.58 -6.57 -5.30
N ASN A 9 -6.47 -7.07 -6.16
CA ASN A 9 -7.08 -6.34 -7.29
C ASN A 9 -8.53 -5.93 -6.96
N ARG A 10 -8.90 -5.88 -5.68
CA ARG A 10 -10.22 -5.42 -5.20
C ARG A 10 -10.07 -4.10 -4.45
N TYR A 11 -11.18 -3.34 -4.39
CA TYR A 11 -11.30 -2.10 -3.61
C TYR A 11 -10.96 -2.27 -2.11
N ILE A 12 -11.01 -3.50 -1.59
CA ILE A 12 -10.65 -3.79 -0.20
C ILE A 12 -9.16 -3.52 0.12
N LEU A 13 -8.31 -3.38 -0.90
CA LEU A 13 -6.89 -3.09 -0.72
C LEU A 13 -6.65 -1.78 0.05
N GLY A 14 -7.47 -0.75 -0.20
CA GLY A 14 -7.37 0.53 0.52
C GLY A 14 -7.61 0.37 2.02
N TYR A 15 -8.56 -0.47 2.40
CA TYR A 15 -8.82 -0.80 3.81
C TYR A 15 -7.67 -1.61 4.41
N LEU A 16 -7.12 -2.57 3.67
CA LEU A 16 -5.98 -3.36 4.15
C LEU A 16 -4.73 -2.50 4.40
N LEU A 17 -4.48 -1.45 3.61
CA LEU A 17 -3.37 -0.52 3.83
C LEU A 17 -3.42 0.19 5.19
N ILE A 18 -4.62 0.43 5.70
CA ILE A 18 -4.82 1.13 6.98
C ILE A 18 -4.92 0.11 8.13
N LEU A 19 -5.73 -0.93 7.95
CA LEU A 19 -6.07 -1.87 9.02
C LEU A 19 -4.95 -2.88 9.29
N VAL A 20 -4.26 -3.31 8.22
CA VAL A 20 -3.14 -4.27 8.30
C VAL A 20 -2.05 -3.81 7.33
N PRO A 21 -1.29 -2.76 7.67
CA PRO A 21 -0.36 -2.10 6.76
C PRO A 21 0.60 -3.06 6.03
N PRO A 22 1.18 -4.10 6.65
CA PRO A 22 2.03 -5.06 5.94
C PRO A 22 1.29 -5.78 4.81
N LEU A 23 0.04 -6.19 5.04
CA LEU A 23 -0.78 -6.88 4.04
C LEU A 23 -1.22 -5.93 2.93
N GLY A 24 -1.60 -4.70 3.29
CA GLY A 24 -1.95 -3.67 2.31
C GLY A 24 -0.79 -3.30 1.39
N LEU A 25 0.42 -3.12 1.96
CA LEU A 25 1.64 -2.84 1.19
C LEU A 25 2.01 -4.02 0.27
N TYR A 26 1.86 -5.26 0.73
CA TYR A 26 2.05 -6.44 -0.11
C TYR A 26 1.05 -6.48 -1.27
N GLY A 27 -0.21 -6.15 -1.00
CA GLY A 27 -1.22 -6.10 -2.04
C GLY A 27 -0.97 -4.98 -3.06
N VAL A 28 -0.48 -3.81 -2.63
CA VAL A 28 -0.04 -2.73 -3.55
C VAL A 28 1.14 -3.17 -4.42
N TYR A 29 2.13 -3.86 -3.83
CA TYR A 29 3.26 -4.42 -4.56
C TYR A 29 2.79 -5.33 -5.69
N LYS A 30 1.91 -6.29 -5.34
CA LYS A 30 1.49 -7.38 -6.23
C LYS A 30 0.32 -7.04 -7.14
N SER A 31 -0.38 -5.94 -6.89
CA SER A 31 -1.53 -5.52 -7.69
C SER A 31 -1.14 -5.27 -9.14
N GLU A 32 -1.88 -5.89 -10.05
CA GLU A 32 -1.74 -5.70 -11.49
C GLU A 32 -2.59 -4.53 -11.98
N THR A 33 -3.58 -4.11 -11.17
CA THR A 33 -4.51 -3.02 -11.49
C THR A 33 -3.97 -1.65 -11.12
N ILE A 34 -3.02 -1.58 -10.17
CA ILE A 34 -2.44 -0.30 -9.72
C ILE A 34 -1.28 0.10 -10.64
N PRO A 35 -1.35 1.27 -11.30
CA PRO A 35 -0.25 1.76 -12.12
C PRO A 35 1.02 1.94 -11.31
N LEU A 36 2.18 1.71 -11.94
CA LEU A 36 3.49 1.84 -11.29
C LEU A 36 3.70 3.22 -10.64
N ARG A 37 3.17 4.30 -11.24
CA ARG A 37 3.22 5.66 -10.68
C ARG A 37 2.57 5.72 -9.29
N TRP A 38 1.40 5.11 -9.13
CA TRP A 38 0.68 5.09 -7.85
C TRP A 38 1.37 4.19 -6.82
N LYS A 39 1.97 3.07 -7.24
CA LYS A 39 2.80 2.27 -6.33
C LYS A 39 3.94 3.10 -5.74
N LYS A 40 4.67 3.85 -6.58
CA LYS A 40 5.75 4.75 -6.14
C LYS A 40 5.26 5.80 -5.14
N VAL A 41 4.11 6.42 -5.40
CA VAL A 41 3.51 7.42 -4.49
C VAL A 41 3.20 6.80 -3.12
N ILE A 42 2.61 5.60 -3.07
CA ILE A 42 2.30 4.91 -1.81
C ILE A 42 3.57 4.58 -1.03
N TYR A 43 4.61 4.08 -1.69
CA TYR A 43 5.89 3.81 -1.01
C TYR A 43 6.61 5.08 -0.56
N ALA A 44 6.57 6.15 -1.37
CA ALA A 44 7.12 7.44 -0.97
C ALA A 44 6.40 7.99 0.26
N ALA A 45 5.07 7.95 0.28
CA ALA A 45 4.26 8.34 1.43
C ALA A 45 4.60 7.53 2.68
N LEU A 46 4.82 6.22 2.55
CA LEU A 46 5.27 5.36 3.65
C LEU A 46 6.62 5.81 4.21
N VAL A 47 7.60 6.09 3.33
CA VAL A 47 8.93 6.58 3.75
C VAL A 47 8.82 7.93 4.46
N PHE A 48 8.04 8.87 3.93
CA PHE A 48 7.79 10.15 4.58
C PHE A 48 7.11 10.01 5.93
N ALA A 49 6.14 9.10 6.07
CA ALA A 49 5.48 8.84 7.35
C ALA A 49 6.46 8.27 8.39
N ILE A 50 7.37 7.37 7.97
CA ILE A 50 8.40 6.81 8.86
C ILE A 50 9.39 7.91 9.28
N ILE A 51 9.92 8.68 8.34
CA ILE A 51 10.87 9.77 8.63
C ILE A 51 10.20 10.82 9.51
N GLY A 52 9.00 11.27 9.16
CA GLY A 52 8.23 12.23 9.94
C GLY A 52 7.94 11.74 11.35
N GLY A 53 7.56 10.46 11.51
CA GLY A 53 7.37 9.84 12.81
C GLY A 53 8.65 9.81 13.66
N ILE A 54 9.79 9.46 13.05
CA ILE A 54 11.09 9.48 13.75
C ILE A 54 11.45 10.89 14.18
N VAL A 55 11.33 11.88 13.28
CA VAL A 55 11.64 13.28 13.58
C VAL A 55 10.76 13.81 14.71
N LEU A 56 9.45 13.55 14.67
CA LEU A 56 8.52 13.97 15.72
C LEU A 56 8.78 13.27 17.06
N TYR A 57 9.18 11.99 17.05
CA TYR A 57 9.52 11.25 18.26
C TYR A 57 10.86 11.71 18.87
N SER A 58 11.77 12.20 18.03
CA SER A 58 13.13 12.62 18.43
C SER A 58 13.21 14.10 18.84
N LEU A 59 12.12 14.85 18.72
CA LEU A 59 11.97 16.26 19.12
C LEU A 59 11.45 16.36 20.55
#